data_AF-A0A6L7GB69-F1
#
_entry.id   AF-A0A6L7GB69-F1
#
_cell.length_a   1.000
_cell.length_b   1.000
_cell.length_c   1.000
_cell.angle_alpha   90.00
_cell.angle_beta   90.00
_cell.angle_gamma   90.00
#
_symmetry.space_group_name_H-M   'P 1'
#
loop_
_entity.id
_entity.type
_entity.pdbx_description
1 polymer ?
#
loop_
_entity_poly.entity_id
_entity_poly.type
_entity_poly.pdbx_seq_one_letter_code
_entity_poly.pdbx_strand_id
1 'polypeptide(L)'
;MFFLAWCVMTVAVAFFFRIAIKLRSAPLIISLMFFTLIYVVRPGMLLLGANLIDPALFGKPDVLATGALAYALVYVLTALLTVMFLIGSQGMFGAGVYPSVGPKIDRLVMLAAIVFTLVSIPIGLQLYMKYGSIQGVLYASKISKDLQGTFGVRQIVGLGAFFSATTFLGEWQGARRLLPSLLFAGMFFVDLFIFSLWGSRLEPFVLLSGVMLVMVSKNGIITGKSLLSFVVLGALLLGSATFLYIYRLAELAGSWEVAMSRDLATTTAVSLHMTRFDSLMLVVQDFLSSRNSREGADFMNGLYMSVPRFLWPGKPESLLIGQWFRQWYEPDAVNGWTVGGPGEYLVNFGLLGVTIGGVVYGLLLTAAHNGFRKMGRQHPLSIMTSFVMILIVAPEGSIIQIIPRIILWCIPIWGICFLSRTRLSARQQVAAR
;
A
#
# COMPACT_ATOMS: atom_id res chain seq x y z
N MET A 1 0.56 1.52 31.79
CA MET A 1 1.25 0.55 30.92
C MET A 1 1.14 0.92 29.44
N PHE A 2 -0.05 1.28 28.93
CA PHE A 2 -0.26 1.70 27.54
C PHE A 2 0.67 2.85 27.08
N PHE A 3 0.76 3.94 27.85
CA PHE A 3 1.69 5.05 27.57
C PHE A 3 3.16 4.61 27.42
N LEU A 4 3.63 3.74 28.33
CA LEU A 4 5.01 3.23 28.28
C LEU A 4 5.26 2.40 27.01
N ALA A 5 4.33 1.52 26.63
CA ALA A 5 4.44 0.74 25.40
C ALA A 5 4.48 1.64 24.15
N TRP A 6 3.69 2.70 24.14
CA TRP A 6 3.69 3.69 23.06
C TRP A 6 5.02 4.46 22.98
N CYS A 7 5.59 4.89 24.12
CA CYS A 7 6.90 5.52 24.16
C CYS A 7 8.00 4.60 23.60
N VAL A 8 8.00 3.31 24.00
CA VAL A 8 8.97 2.32 23.51
C VAL A 8 8.85 2.15 21.99
N MET A 9 7.64 1.99 21.46
CA MET A 9 7.39 1.89 20.02
C MET A 9 7.88 3.14 19.27
N THR A 10 7.59 4.33 19.79
CA THR A 10 8.00 5.61 19.20
C THR A 10 9.53 5.72 19.13
N VAL A 11 10.23 5.40 20.21
CA VAL A 11 11.69 5.41 20.27
C VAL A 11 12.28 4.38 19.30
N ALA A 12 11.74 3.17 19.25
CA ALA A 12 12.19 2.13 18.33
C ALA A 12 12.04 2.59 16.87
N VAL A 13 10.85 3.05 16.47
CA VAL A 13 10.59 3.55 15.11
C VAL A 13 11.53 4.71 14.75
N ALA A 14 11.73 5.67 15.67
CA ALA A 14 12.67 6.79 15.45
C ALA A 14 14.12 6.33 15.26
N PHE A 15 14.57 5.36 16.06
CA PHE A 15 15.89 4.74 15.92
C PHE A 15 16.05 4.08 14.54
N PHE A 16 15.07 3.30 14.10
CA PHE A 16 15.11 2.65 12.80
C PHE A 16 14.99 3.61 11.62
N PHE A 17 14.27 4.73 11.77
CA PHE A 17 14.29 5.80 10.77
C PHE A 17 15.69 6.34 10.56
N ARG A 18 16.45 6.59 11.64
CA ARG A 18 17.84 7.05 11.55
C ARG A 18 18.70 6.03 10.80
N ILE A 19 18.52 4.74 11.07
CA ILE A 19 19.20 3.66 10.34
C ILE A 19 18.81 3.68 8.87
N ALA A 20 17.52 3.77 8.56
CA ALA A 20 17.01 3.76 7.18
C ALA A 20 17.54 4.93 6.35
N ILE A 21 17.63 6.13 6.95
CA ILE A 21 18.25 7.32 6.36
C ILE A 21 19.74 7.08 6.13
N LYS A 22 20.48 6.56 7.12
CA LYS A 22 21.91 6.25 7.01
C LYS A 22 22.18 5.24 5.89
N LEU A 23 21.33 4.22 5.75
CA LEU A 23 21.39 3.22 4.69
C LEU A 23 20.92 3.75 3.32
N ARG A 24 20.31 4.95 3.28
CA ARG A 24 19.63 5.52 2.11
C ARG A 24 18.65 4.52 1.49
N SER A 25 17.88 3.85 2.35
CA SER A 25 16.91 2.83 1.96
C SER A 25 15.51 3.44 1.86
N ALA A 26 15.12 3.89 0.67
CA ALA A 26 13.75 4.34 0.43
C ALA A 26 12.71 3.29 0.84
N PRO A 27 12.88 1.99 0.49
CA PRO A 27 12.01 0.92 0.98
C PRO A 27 11.73 0.94 2.48
N LEU A 28 12.80 1.04 3.27
CA LEU A 28 12.73 0.98 4.71
C LEU A 28 12.10 2.24 5.30
N ILE A 29 12.44 3.42 4.77
CA ILE A 29 11.84 4.70 5.16
C ILE A 29 10.33 4.66 4.94
N ILE A 30 9.89 4.23 3.75
CA ILE A 30 8.48 4.17 3.38
C ILE A 30 7.71 3.22 4.29
N SER A 31 8.26 2.02 4.51
CA SER A 31 7.71 1.04 5.46
C SER A 31 7.53 1.68 6.84
N LEU A 32 8.59 2.27 7.39
CA LEU A 32 8.55 2.90 8.72
C LEU A 32 7.55 4.05 8.82
N MET A 33 7.38 4.85 7.76
CA MET A 33 6.34 5.91 7.73
C MET A 33 4.94 5.30 7.86
N PHE A 34 4.67 4.21 7.16
CA PHE A 34 3.39 3.51 7.24
C PHE A 34 3.17 2.88 8.62
N PHE A 35 4.19 2.22 9.19
CA PHE A 35 4.13 1.70 10.56
C PHE A 35 3.92 2.81 11.59
N THR A 36 4.56 3.97 11.42
CA THR A 36 4.37 5.13 12.30
C THR A 36 2.91 5.57 12.30
N LEU A 37 2.30 5.64 11.11
CA LEU A 37 0.90 6.07 10.98
C LEU A 37 -0.05 5.17 11.78
N ILE A 38 0.13 3.85 11.68
CA ILE A 38 -0.78 2.86 12.26
C ILE A 38 -0.44 2.55 13.71
N TYR A 39 0.83 2.44 14.08
CA TYR A 39 1.26 1.91 15.38
C TYR A 39 1.91 2.95 16.29
N VAL A 40 2.07 4.21 15.84
CA VAL A 40 2.52 5.33 16.68
C VAL A 40 1.47 6.42 16.73
N VAL A 41 1.02 6.93 15.57
CA VAL A 41 0.06 8.04 15.52
C VAL A 41 -1.30 7.61 16.05
N ARG A 42 -1.89 6.51 15.55
CA ARG A 42 -3.21 6.06 16.03
C ARG A 42 -3.25 5.77 17.54
N PRO A 43 -2.33 4.99 18.13
CA PRO A 43 -2.33 4.80 19.58
C PRO A 43 -2.09 6.11 20.35
N GLY A 44 -1.27 7.02 19.81
CA GLY A 44 -1.08 8.36 20.37
C GLY A 44 -2.38 9.18 20.38
N MET A 45 -3.18 9.12 19.31
CA MET A 45 -4.49 9.77 19.25
C MET A 45 -5.45 9.22 20.33
N LEU A 46 -5.44 7.91 20.55
CA LEU A 46 -6.25 7.27 21.60
C LEU A 46 -5.78 7.68 23.00
N LEU A 47 -4.47 7.68 23.24
CA LEU A 47 -3.86 8.11 24.52
C LEU A 47 -4.21 9.55 24.89
N LEU A 48 -4.24 10.44 23.89
CA LEU A 48 -4.54 11.86 24.08
C LEU A 48 -6.05 12.15 24.16
N GLY A 49 -6.90 11.13 24.02
CA GLY A 49 -8.35 11.32 23.94
C GLY A 49 -8.80 12.11 22.71
N ALA A 50 -7.91 12.26 21.71
CA ALA A 50 -8.18 13.02 20.49
C ALA A 50 -9.12 12.27 19.53
N ASN A 51 -9.40 11.00 19.80
CA ASN A 51 -10.26 10.15 18.98
C ASN A 51 -10.79 8.98 19.81
N LEU A 52 -11.99 8.50 19.48
CA LEU A 52 -12.57 7.31 20.09
C LEU A 52 -12.19 6.05 19.28
N ILE A 53 -12.30 4.90 19.93
CA ILE A 53 -12.04 3.62 19.28
C ILE A 53 -13.29 3.23 18.47
N ASP A 54 -13.10 2.81 17.22
CA ASP A 54 -14.16 2.35 16.32
C ASP A 54 -13.81 0.91 15.92
N PRO A 55 -14.66 -0.10 16.20
CA PRO A 55 -16.04 -0.06 16.72
C PRO A 55 -16.16 -0.02 18.25
N ALA A 56 -17.35 0.24 18.80
CA ALA A 56 -17.64 0.30 20.25
C ALA A 56 -17.51 -1.04 21.01
N LEU A 57 -16.88 -2.06 20.43
CA LEU A 57 -16.85 -3.45 20.89
C LEU A 57 -15.73 -3.75 21.90
N PHE A 58 -15.01 -2.72 22.38
CA PHE A 58 -13.86 -2.91 23.26
C PHE A 58 -14.29 -3.00 24.72
N GLY A 59 -13.91 -4.11 25.38
CA GLY A 59 -14.13 -4.25 26.83
C GLY A 59 -13.22 -3.33 27.65
N LYS A 60 -11.92 -3.61 27.68
CA LYS A 60 -10.91 -2.83 28.44
C LYS A 60 -9.84 -2.26 27.50
N PRO A 61 -10.04 -1.05 26.95
CA PRO A 61 -9.23 -0.55 25.84
C PRO A 61 -7.74 -0.39 26.16
N ASP A 62 -7.37 -0.03 27.39
CA ASP A 62 -5.96 0.18 27.76
C ASP A 62 -5.12 -1.11 27.78
N VAL A 63 -5.70 -2.22 28.22
CA VAL A 63 -5.02 -3.53 28.27
C VAL A 63 -4.86 -4.07 26.84
N LEU A 64 -5.90 -3.91 26.03
CA LEU A 64 -5.90 -4.35 24.63
C LEU A 64 -4.95 -3.52 23.77
N ALA A 65 -4.90 -2.22 23.98
CA ALA A 65 -3.97 -1.33 23.29
C ALA A 65 -2.51 -1.65 23.69
N THR A 66 -2.27 -1.99 24.96
CA THR A 66 -0.95 -2.46 25.42
C THR A 66 -0.54 -3.76 24.73
N GLY A 67 -1.45 -4.74 24.65
CA GLY A 67 -1.21 -6.01 23.95
C GLY A 67 -0.97 -5.81 22.45
N ALA A 68 -1.84 -5.06 21.77
CA ALA A 68 -1.69 -4.74 20.35
C ALA A 68 -0.36 -4.05 20.04
N LEU A 69 0.06 -3.10 20.88
CA LEU A 69 1.38 -2.47 20.76
C LEU A 69 2.52 -3.46 20.97
N ALA A 70 2.41 -4.38 21.92
CA ALA A 70 3.43 -5.39 22.15
C ALA A 70 3.60 -6.32 20.93
N TYR A 71 2.51 -6.82 20.35
CA TYR A 71 2.57 -7.67 19.15
C TYR A 71 3.03 -6.89 17.91
N ALA A 72 2.57 -5.66 17.73
CA ALA A 72 3.07 -4.78 16.69
C ALA A 72 4.58 -4.53 16.86
N LEU A 73 5.05 -4.33 18.10
CA LEU A 73 6.46 -4.13 18.39
C LEU A 73 7.27 -5.38 18.04
N VAL A 74 6.82 -6.58 18.43
CA VAL A 74 7.49 -7.84 18.06
C VAL A 74 7.59 -7.98 16.54
N TYR A 75 6.49 -7.72 15.82
CA TYR A 75 6.45 -7.78 14.36
C TYR A 75 7.48 -6.83 13.73
N VAL A 76 7.43 -5.56 14.14
CA VAL A 76 8.28 -4.48 13.62
C VAL A 76 9.73 -4.74 13.95
N LEU A 77 10.05 -5.09 15.20
CA LEU A 77 11.42 -5.41 15.61
C LEU A 77 11.97 -6.59 14.83
N THR A 78 11.19 -7.65 14.64
CA THR A 78 11.65 -8.82 13.89
C THR A 78 11.93 -8.47 12.45
N ALA A 79 11.02 -7.74 11.78
CA ALA A 79 11.24 -7.29 10.41
C ALA A 79 12.50 -6.43 10.27
N LEU A 80 12.71 -5.50 11.21
CA LEU A 80 13.83 -4.58 11.16
C LEU A 80 15.16 -5.26 11.51
N LEU A 81 15.15 -6.21 12.44
CA LEU A 81 16.31 -7.05 12.74
C LEU A 81 16.69 -7.91 11.53
N THR A 82 15.71 -8.52 10.84
CA THR A 82 15.96 -9.27 9.59
C THR A 82 16.56 -8.38 8.52
N VAL A 83 16.05 -7.15 8.34
CA VAL A 83 16.62 -6.18 7.38
C VAL A 83 18.06 -5.82 7.76
N MET A 84 18.33 -5.52 9.02
CA MET A 84 19.68 -5.16 9.48
C MET A 84 20.67 -6.31 9.27
N PHE A 85 20.26 -7.53 9.62
CA PHE A 85 21.07 -8.73 9.44
C PHE A 85 21.43 -8.95 7.96
N LEU A 86 20.43 -8.89 7.07
CA LEU A 86 20.63 -9.22 5.66
C LEU A 86 21.25 -8.10 4.82
N ILE A 87 21.04 -6.83 5.20
CA ILE A 87 21.77 -5.71 4.59
C ILE A 87 23.24 -5.74 5.04
N GLY A 88 23.50 -6.10 6.30
CA GLY A 88 24.85 -6.32 6.82
C GLY A 88 25.57 -7.48 6.14
N SER A 89 24.86 -8.53 5.74
CA SER A 89 25.41 -9.74 5.11
C SER A 89 25.72 -9.60 3.59
N GLN A 90 25.94 -8.38 3.10
CA GLN A 90 26.41 -8.06 1.74
C GLN A 90 25.74 -8.81 0.56
N GLY A 91 24.41 -8.86 0.53
CA GLY A 91 23.68 -9.10 -0.73
C GLY A 91 23.42 -10.55 -1.13
N MET A 92 23.50 -11.50 -0.21
CA MET A 92 23.12 -12.90 -0.49
C MET A 92 21.64 -13.08 -0.88
N PHE A 93 20.73 -12.20 -0.44
CA PHE A 93 19.29 -12.36 -0.65
C PHE A 93 18.68 -11.30 -1.57
N GLY A 94 17.83 -11.72 -2.50
CA GLY A 94 16.92 -10.85 -3.25
C GLY A 94 17.47 -10.15 -4.51
N ALA A 95 18.76 -10.30 -4.84
CA ALA A 95 19.35 -9.68 -6.04
C ALA A 95 18.73 -10.14 -7.38
N GLY A 96 18.05 -11.31 -7.38
CA GLY A 96 17.31 -11.87 -8.51
C GLY A 96 15.82 -11.51 -8.54
N VAL A 97 15.24 -11.01 -7.44
CA VAL A 97 13.81 -10.68 -7.36
C VAL A 97 13.49 -9.42 -8.16
N TYR A 98 14.44 -8.49 -8.24
CA TYR A 98 14.28 -7.28 -9.03
C TYR A 98 14.95 -7.42 -10.40
N PRO A 99 14.23 -7.08 -11.47
CA PRO A 99 14.81 -7.10 -12.79
C PRO A 99 15.89 -6.00 -12.88
N SER A 100 17.07 -6.33 -13.41
CA SER A 100 17.92 -5.31 -14.02
C SER A 100 17.18 -4.61 -15.17
N VAL A 101 17.51 -3.35 -15.35
CA VAL A 101 16.99 -2.48 -16.40
C VAL A 101 17.99 -2.41 -17.55
N GLY A 102 17.49 -2.42 -18.78
CA GLY A 102 18.29 -2.23 -19.99
C GLY A 102 18.23 -0.78 -20.50
N PRO A 103 19.00 -0.43 -21.54
CA PRO A 103 19.17 0.95 -22.01
C PRO A 103 17.90 1.56 -22.63
N LYS A 104 16.88 0.74 -22.91
CA LYS A 104 15.61 1.19 -23.51
C LYS A 104 14.50 1.37 -22.49
N ILE A 105 14.79 1.26 -21.19
CA ILE A 105 13.77 1.23 -20.14
C ILE A 105 12.85 2.45 -20.19
N ASP A 106 13.41 3.65 -20.35
CA ASP A 106 12.61 4.90 -20.38
C ASP A 106 11.60 4.91 -21.53
N ARG A 107 12.01 4.46 -22.73
CA ARG A 107 11.12 4.41 -23.89
C ARG A 107 10.00 3.40 -23.71
N LEU A 108 10.29 2.25 -23.09
CA LEU A 108 9.29 1.22 -22.85
C LEU A 108 8.32 1.63 -21.73
N VAL A 109 8.81 2.29 -20.68
CA VAL A 109 7.97 2.86 -19.61
C VAL A 109 7.07 3.96 -20.17
N MET A 110 7.60 4.83 -21.04
CA MET A 110 6.81 5.85 -21.74
C MET A 110 5.73 5.22 -22.64
N LEU A 111 6.08 4.21 -23.43
CA LEU A 111 5.11 3.49 -24.27
C LEU A 111 4.04 2.82 -23.41
N ALA A 112 4.43 2.21 -22.29
CA ALA A 112 3.49 1.60 -21.35
C ALA A 112 2.55 2.66 -20.76
N ALA A 113 3.05 3.82 -20.33
CA ALA A 113 2.21 4.93 -19.87
C ALA A 113 1.14 5.27 -20.92
N ILE A 114 1.53 5.46 -22.19
CA ILE A 114 0.61 5.76 -23.28
C ILE A 114 -0.45 4.67 -23.48
N VAL A 115 -0.01 3.41 -23.61
CA VAL A 115 -0.91 2.29 -23.87
C VAL A 115 -1.90 2.10 -22.71
N PHE A 116 -1.42 2.09 -21.47
CA PHE A 116 -2.27 1.86 -20.31
C PHE A 116 -3.25 3.03 -20.07
N THR A 117 -2.86 4.29 -20.27
CA THR A 117 -3.80 5.42 -20.17
C THR A 117 -4.85 5.38 -21.29
N LEU A 118 -4.46 5.07 -22.53
CA LEU A 118 -5.40 4.92 -23.64
C LEU A 118 -6.43 3.81 -23.40
N VAL A 119 -6.06 2.74 -22.69
CA VAL A 119 -6.99 1.69 -22.26
C VAL A 119 -7.82 2.12 -21.04
N SER A 120 -7.27 2.95 -20.15
CA SER A 120 -7.96 3.40 -18.93
C SER A 120 -9.14 4.33 -19.22
N ILE A 121 -8.99 5.24 -20.21
CA ILE A 121 -10.05 6.17 -20.61
C ILE A 121 -11.36 5.45 -21.00
N PRO A 122 -11.39 4.49 -21.93
CA PRO A 122 -12.62 3.79 -22.29
C PRO A 122 -13.20 2.97 -21.14
N ILE A 123 -12.36 2.40 -20.25
CA ILE A 123 -12.85 1.75 -19.02
C ILE A 123 -13.59 2.77 -18.14
N GLY A 124 -12.98 3.92 -17.87
CA GLY A 124 -13.60 4.99 -17.08
C GLY A 124 -14.90 5.50 -17.69
N LEU A 125 -14.92 5.72 -19.01
CA LEU A 125 -16.12 6.14 -19.74
C LEU A 125 -17.22 5.07 -19.68
N GLN A 126 -16.88 3.80 -19.87
CA GLN A 126 -17.83 2.70 -19.78
C GLN A 126 -18.46 2.60 -18.39
N LEU A 127 -17.66 2.75 -17.32
CA LEU A 127 -18.18 2.78 -15.95
C LEU A 127 -19.14 3.97 -15.76
N TYR A 128 -18.73 5.17 -16.20
CA TYR A 128 -19.57 6.35 -16.09
C TYR A 128 -20.90 6.18 -16.84
N MET A 129 -20.87 5.69 -18.08
CA MET A 129 -22.09 5.44 -18.88
C MET A 129 -22.98 4.38 -18.24
N LYS A 130 -22.40 3.29 -17.70
CA LYS A 130 -23.16 2.20 -17.09
C LYS A 130 -23.88 2.63 -15.80
N TYR A 131 -23.23 3.46 -14.98
CA TYR A 131 -23.75 3.85 -13.67
C TYR A 131 -24.28 5.29 -13.62
N GLY A 132 -24.30 5.99 -14.76
CA GLY A 132 -24.89 7.32 -14.95
C GLY A 132 -24.12 8.49 -14.36
N SER A 133 -23.37 8.28 -13.27
CA SER A 133 -22.63 9.34 -12.58
C SER A 133 -21.39 8.80 -11.84
N ILE A 134 -20.49 9.70 -11.44
CA ILE A 134 -19.35 9.37 -10.56
C ILE A 134 -19.83 8.73 -9.24
N GLN A 135 -20.94 9.24 -8.68
CA GLN A 135 -21.59 8.66 -7.50
C GLN A 135 -22.04 7.22 -7.75
N GLY A 136 -22.71 6.97 -8.88
CA GLY A 136 -23.18 5.65 -9.26
C GLY A 136 -22.02 4.63 -9.34
N VAL A 137 -20.88 5.04 -9.92
CA VAL A 137 -19.69 4.16 -9.98
C VAL A 137 -19.12 3.88 -8.59
N LEU A 138 -19.03 4.89 -7.72
CA LEU A 138 -18.55 4.71 -6.34
C LEU A 138 -19.49 3.82 -5.51
N TYR A 139 -20.80 4.01 -5.66
CA TYR A 139 -21.83 3.17 -5.05
C TYR A 139 -21.69 1.72 -5.52
N ALA A 140 -21.60 1.51 -6.83
CA ALA A 140 -21.37 0.22 -7.46
C ALA A 140 -20.11 -0.49 -6.93
N SER A 141 -19.04 0.27 -6.75
CA SER A 141 -17.76 -0.27 -6.27
C SER A 141 -17.76 -0.62 -4.78
N LYS A 142 -18.35 0.25 -3.94
CA LYS A 142 -18.19 0.17 -2.48
C LYS A 142 -19.38 -0.38 -1.73
N ILE A 143 -20.58 -0.15 -2.23
CA ILE A 143 -21.83 -0.43 -1.53
C ILE A 143 -22.47 -1.67 -2.13
N SER A 144 -22.96 -1.62 -3.38
CA SER A 144 -23.63 -2.79 -4.01
C SER A 144 -22.68 -3.91 -4.45
N LYS A 145 -21.38 -3.62 -4.56
CA LYS A 145 -20.34 -4.58 -4.98
C LYS A 145 -20.49 -5.11 -6.41
N ASP A 146 -21.23 -4.42 -7.28
CA ASP A 146 -21.43 -4.81 -8.69
C ASP A 146 -20.12 -4.93 -9.48
N LEU A 147 -19.05 -4.30 -9.02
CA LEU A 147 -17.72 -4.36 -9.63
C LEU A 147 -16.82 -5.47 -9.04
N GLN A 148 -17.33 -6.34 -8.17
CA GLN A 148 -16.57 -7.47 -7.64
C GLN A 148 -16.10 -8.38 -8.78
N GLY A 149 -14.83 -8.80 -8.72
CA GLY A 149 -14.21 -9.62 -9.78
C GLY A 149 -13.61 -8.83 -10.94
N THR A 150 -13.89 -7.53 -11.07
CA THR A 150 -13.24 -6.65 -12.07
C THR A 150 -11.86 -6.14 -11.64
N PHE A 151 -11.25 -6.78 -10.62
CA PHE A 151 -9.98 -6.36 -10.03
C PHE A 151 -8.85 -6.25 -11.05
N GLY A 152 -8.78 -7.15 -12.05
CA GLY A 152 -7.79 -7.08 -13.11
C GLY A 152 -7.89 -5.79 -13.93
N VAL A 153 -9.11 -5.40 -14.30
CA VAL A 153 -9.39 -4.16 -15.04
C VAL A 153 -8.99 -2.94 -14.23
N ARG A 154 -9.30 -2.93 -12.93
CA ARG A 154 -8.87 -1.87 -12.01
C ARG A 154 -7.35 -1.71 -12.00
N GLN A 155 -6.59 -2.80 -12.02
CA GLN A 155 -5.13 -2.72 -11.98
C GLN A 155 -4.49 -2.24 -13.29
N ILE A 156 -5.15 -2.40 -14.43
CA ILE A 156 -4.69 -1.76 -15.69
C ILE A 156 -4.63 -0.24 -15.49
N VAL A 157 -5.66 0.35 -14.89
CA VAL A 157 -5.67 1.80 -14.59
C VAL A 157 -4.59 2.19 -13.58
N GLY A 158 -4.42 1.39 -12.53
CA GLY A 158 -3.35 1.61 -11.55
C GLY A 158 -1.94 1.57 -12.16
N LEU A 159 -1.70 0.65 -13.11
CA LEU A 159 -0.45 0.58 -13.88
C LEU A 159 -0.26 1.77 -14.80
N GLY A 160 -1.33 2.28 -15.43
CA GLY A 160 -1.31 3.54 -16.19
C GLY A 160 -0.81 4.70 -15.33
N ALA A 161 -1.42 4.90 -14.16
CA ALA A 161 -1.00 5.92 -13.20
C ALA A 161 0.48 5.74 -12.79
N PHE A 162 0.91 4.50 -12.52
CA PHE A 162 2.29 4.19 -12.16
C PHE A 162 3.30 4.55 -13.25
N PHE A 163 3.06 4.12 -14.51
CA PHE A 163 3.99 4.38 -15.61
C PHE A 163 3.98 5.85 -16.03
N SER A 164 2.81 6.51 -16.02
CA SER A 164 2.68 7.94 -16.28
C SER A 164 3.44 8.77 -15.23
N ALA A 165 3.27 8.45 -13.94
CA ALA A 165 4.04 9.07 -12.86
C ALA A 165 5.56 8.86 -13.03
N THR A 166 5.97 7.63 -13.34
CA THR A 166 7.39 7.29 -13.54
C THR A 166 7.99 8.06 -14.71
N THR A 167 7.26 8.17 -15.83
CA THR A 167 7.70 8.90 -17.04
C THR A 167 7.75 10.40 -16.77
N PHE A 168 6.71 10.97 -16.15
CA PHE A 168 6.67 12.37 -15.72
C PHE A 168 7.90 12.73 -14.89
N LEU A 169 8.21 11.92 -13.88
CA LEU A 169 9.38 12.11 -13.03
C LEU A 169 10.69 12.01 -13.82
N GLY A 170 10.79 11.06 -14.76
CA GLY A 170 11.97 10.91 -15.62
C GLY A 170 12.23 12.16 -16.47
N GLU A 171 11.19 12.67 -17.14
CA GLU A 171 11.28 13.88 -17.97
C GLU A 171 11.58 15.13 -17.11
N TRP A 172 10.91 15.28 -15.97
CA TRP A 172 11.15 16.36 -15.01
C TRP A 172 12.58 16.32 -14.45
N GLN A 173 13.08 15.13 -14.12
CA GLN A 173 14.44 14.97 -13.62
C GLN A 173 15.49 15.27 -14.71
N GLY A 174 15.23 14.88 -15.95
CA GLY A 174 16.13 15.11 -17.08
C GLY A 174 16.21 16.55 -17.59
N ALA A 175 15.45 17.49 -17.00
CA ALA A 175 15.25 18.86 -17.51
C ALA A 175 14.77 18.87 -18.98
N ARG A 176 14.11 17.79 -19.40
CA ARG A 176 13.63 17.64 -20.76
C ARG A 176 12.26 18.29 -20.85
N ARG A 177 12.12 19.14 -21.88
CA ARG A 177 10.90 19.78 -22.42
C ARG A 177 9.67 19.77 -21.48
N LEU A 178 9.22 20.97 -21.08
CA LEU A 178 8.02 21.18 -20.26
C LEU A 178 6.78 20.45 -20.79
N LEU A 179 6.58 20.45 -22.11
CA LEU A 179 5.37 19.90 -22.72
C LEU A 179 5.20 18.38 -22.52
N PRO A 180 6.17 17.50 -22.84
CA PRO A 180 6.13 16.09 -22.46
C PRO A 180 5.88 15.86 -20.96
N SER A 181 6.52 16.64 -20.09
CA SER A 181 6.31 16.51 -18.64
C SER A 181 4.86 16.80 -18.26
N LEU A 182 4.27 17.89 -18.79
CA LEU A 182 2.87 18.24 -18.55
C LEU A 182 1.91 17.18 -19.13
N LEU A 183 2.23 16.60 -20.29
CA LEU A 183 1.44 15.52 -20.88
C LEU A 183 1.39 14.31 -19.94
N PHE A 184 2.53 13.79 -19.48
CA PHE A 184 2.56 12.63 -18.59
C PHE A 184 1.99 12.93 -17.19
N ALA A 185 2.11 14.17 -16.72
CA ALA A 185 1.40 14.61 -15.51
C ALA A 185 -0.12 14.55 -15.72
N GLY A 186 -0.63 15.05 -16.85
CA GLY A 186 -2.04 14.97 -17.21
C GLY A 186 -2.54 13.53 -17.27
N MET A 187 -1.79 12.64 -17.93
CA MET A 187 -2.10 11.21 -18.00
C MET A 187 -2.12 10.56 -16.62
N PHE A 188 -1.14 10.87 -15.77
CA PHE A 188 -1.10 10.41 -14.39
C PHE A 188 -2.37 10.82 -13.62
N PHE A 189 -2.80 12.08 -13.71
CA PHE A 189 -4.01 12.54 -13.02
C PHE A 189 -5.29 11.94 -13.59
N VAL A 190 -5.38 11.72 -14.91
CA VAL A 190 -6.51 11.01 -15.52
C VAL A 190 -6.60 9.58 -15.00
N ASP A 191 -5.50 8.83 -15.02
CA ASP A 191 -5.49 7.46 -14.52
C ASP A 191 -5.77 7.42 -13.01
N LEU A 192 -5.22 8.35 -12.24
CA LEU A 192 -5.47 8.47 -10.80
C LEU A 192 -6.95 8.73 -10.50
N PHE A 193 -7.58 9.63 -11.26
CA PHE A 193 -9.00 9.93 -11.15
C PHE A 193 -9.85 8.71 -11.47
N ILE A 194 -9.60 8.07 -12.63
CA ILE A 194 -10.33 6.87 -13.05
C ILE A 194 -10.16 5.79 -11.99
N PHE A 195 -8.94 5.50 -11.54
CA PHE A 195 -8.65 4.49 -10.52
C PHE A 195 -9.35 4.77 -9.19
N SER A 196 -9.49 6.04 -8.81
CA SER A 196 -10.23 6.48 -7.61
C SER A 196 -11.75 6.22 -7.71
N LEU A 197 -12.32 6.07 -8.92
CA LEU A 197 -13.72 5.70 -9.11
C LEU A 197 -14.05 4.29 -8.58
N TRP A 198 -13.06 3.40 -8.43
CA TRP A 198 -13.23 2.12 -7.73
C TRP A 198 -13.21 2.29 -6.19
N GLY A 199 -13.26 3.53 -5.71
CA GLY A 199 -13.16 3.92 -4.30
C GLY A 199 -11.88 3.44 -3.61
N SER A 200 -10.85 3.07 -4.36
CA SER A 200 -9.50 2.88 -3.81
C SER A 200 -9.00 4.25 -3.36
N ARG A 201 -8.55 4.34 -2.10
CA ARG A 201 -8.05 5.59 -1.50
C ARG A 201 -6.55 5.52 -1.23
N LEU A 202 -6.10 4.35 -0.78
CA LEU A 202 -4.72 4.11 -0.40
C LEU A 202 -3.80 4.10 -1.62
N GLU A 203 -4.16 3.38 -2.68
CA GLU A 203 -3.26 3.21 -3.83
C GLU A 203 -3.00 4.53 -4.59
N PRO A 204 -3.99 5.41 -4.85
CA PRO A 204 -3.72 6.77 -5.34
C PRO A 204 -2.78 7.58 -4.44
N PHE A 205 -3.00 7.53 -3.13
CA PHE A 205 -2.17 8.21 -2.14
C PHE A 205 -0.72 7.72 -2.17
N VAL A 206 -0.54 6.40 -2.28
CA VAL A 206 0.77 5.76 -2.39
C VAL A 206 1.52 6.22 -3.64
N LEU A 207 0.85 6.25 -4.79
CA LEU A 207 1.48 6.71 -6.03
C LEU A 207 1.88 8.18 -5.95
N LEU A 208 1.02 9.05 -5.40
CA LEU A 208 1.35 10.46 -5.25
C LEU A 208 2.50 10.67 -4.24
N SER A 209 2.51 9.94 -3.14
CA SER A 209 3.62 9.94 -2.17
C SER A 209 4.94 9.52 -2.82
N GLY A 210 4.88 8.55 -3.75
CA GLY A 210 6.03 8.14 -4.55
C GLY A 210 6.60 9.25 -5.41
N VAL A 211 5.74 9.97 -6.14
CA VAL A 211 6.11 11.15 -6.93
C VAL A 211 6.80 12.19 -6.05
N MET A 212 6.22 12.49 -4.90
CA MET A 212 6.77 13.46 -3.96
C MET A 212 8.16 13.07 -3.47
N LEU A 213 8.35 11.81 -3.05
CA LEU A 213 9.64 11.36 -2.56
C LEU A 213 10.72 11.48 -3.64
N VAL A 214 10.38 11.17 -4.89
CA VAL A 214 11.32 11.31 -6.01
C VAL A 214 11.73 12.77 -6.19
N MET A 215 10.76 13.69 -6.16
CA MET A 215 11.02 15.13 -6.28
C MET A 215 11.91 15.66 -5.16
N VAL A 216 11.71 15.21 -3.92
CA VAL A 216 12.53 15.59 -2.76
C VAL A 216 13.93 14.96 -2.84
N SER A 217 14.03 13.69 -3.26
CA SER A 217 15.28 12.92 -3.28
C SER A 217 16.33 13.48 -4.25
N LYS A 218 15.91 14.08 -5.37
CA LYS A 218 16.80 14.66 -6.38
C LYS A 218 17.65 15.81 -5.81
N ASN A 219 17.10 16.58 -4.89
CA ASN A 219 17.81 17.76 -4.36
C ASN A 219 18.75 17.42 -3.21
N GLY A 220 18.75 16.18 -2.69
CA GLY A 220 19.64 15.71 -1.62
C GLY A 220 19.48 16.45 -0.27
N ILE A 221 18.69 17.53 -0.24
CA ILE A 221 18.46 18.42 0.87
C ILE A 221 16.95 18.59 0.96
N ILE A 222 16.39 18.18 2.10
CA ILE A 222 15.04 18.59 2.48
C ILE A 222 15.12 20.09 2.76
N THR A 223 14.93 20.89 1.71
CA THR A 223 14.78 22.34 1.84
C THR A 223 13.45 22.65 2.52
N GLY A 224 13.34 23.81 3.18
CA GLY A 224 12.07 24.27 3.75
C GLY A 224 10.95 24.32 2.70
N LYS A 225 11.27 24.67 1.45
CA LYS A 225 10.31 24.63 0.32
C LYS A 225 9.83 23.22 0.01
N SER A 226 10.73 22.24 -0.09
CA SER A 226 10.33 20.85 -0.31
C SER A 226 9.53 20.25 0.85
N LEU A 227 9.84 20.65 2.08
CA LEU A 227 9.05 20.26 3.25
C LEU A 227 7.66 20.90 3.20
N LEU A 228 7.57 22.19 2.86
CA LEU A 228 6.29 22.89 2.70
C LEU A 228 5.46 22.24 1.58
N SER A 229 6.04 21.98 0.41
CA SER A 229 5.34 21.25 -0.67
C SER A 229 4.89 19.87 -0.22
N PHE A 230 5.70 19.18 0.59
CA PHE A 230 5.33 17.89 1.17
C PHE A 230 4.13 18.00 2.10
N VAL A 231 4.14 18.99 3.00
CA VAL A 231 3.06 19.26 3.95
C VAL A 231 1.78 19.69 3.22
N VAL A 232 1.87 20.64 2.29
CA VAL A 232 0.71 21.15 1.53
C VAL A 232 0.07 20.02 0.73
N LEU A 233 0.86 19.23 0.00
CA LEU A 233 0.31 18.15 -0.80
C LEU A 233 -0.19 16.99 0.08
N GLY A 234 0.48 16.69 1.18
CA GLY A 234 -0.01 15.77 2.21
C GLY A 234 -1.36 16.21 2.80
N ALA A 235 -1.52 17.51 3.06
CA ALA A 235 -2.78 18.09 3.53
C ALA A 235 -3.88 18.05 2.45
N LEU A 236 -3.55 18.34 1.19
CA LEU A 236 -4.49 18.21 0.07
C LEU A 236 -4.94 16.76 -0.14
N LEU A 237 -4.00 15.81 -0.04
CA LEU A 237 -4.28 14.38 -0.08
C LEU A 237 -5.17 13.94 1.08
N LEU A 238 -4.86 14.40 2.28
CA LEU A 238 -5.65 14.07 3.46
C LEU A 238 -7.05 14.67 3.35
N GLY A 239 -7.14 15.92 2.93
CA GLY A 239 -8.39 16.63 2.67
C GLY A 239 -9.25 15.92 1.63
N SER A 240 -8.65 15.46 0.52
CA SER A 240 -9.38 14.73 -0.52
C SER A 240 -9.84 13.35 -0.06
N ALA A 241 -9.00 12.59 0.66
CA ALA A 241 -9.37 11.29 1.22
C ALA A 241 -10.52 11.42 2.25
N THR A 242 -10.43 12.45 3.11
CA THR A 242 -11.44 12.79 4.12
C THR A 242 -12.73 13.23 3.46
N PHE A 243 -12.66 14.12 2.46
CA PHE A 243 -13.81 14.55 1.67
C PHE A 243 -14.51 13.38 0.98
N LEU A 244 -13.77 12.50 0.29
CA LEU A 244 -14.33 11.31 -0.35
C LEU A 244 -14.95 10.33 0.66
N TYR A 245 -14.51 10.34 1.92
CA TYR A 245 -15.14 9.57 2.98
C TYR A 245 -16.42 10.20 3.50
N ILE A 246 -16.41 11.49 3.82
CA ILE A 246 -17.61 12.23 4.26
C ILE A 246 -18.68 12.15 3.18
N TYR A 247 -18.30 12.38 1.93
CA TYR A 247 -19.18 12.28 0.77
C TYR A 247 -19.88 10.91 0.69
N ARG A 248 -19.11 9.82 0.84
CA ARG A 248 -19.66 8.46 0.87
C ARG A 248 -20.62 8.26 2.05
N LEU A 249 -20.30 8.80 3.21
CA LEU A 249 -21.13 8.66 4.40
C LEU A 249 -22.45 9.42 4.25
N ALA A 250 -22.42 10.60 3.60
CA ALA A 250 -23.61 11.41 3.34
C ALA A 250 -24.60 10.67 2.44
N GLU A 251 -24.09 10.00 1.40
CA GLU A 251 -24.91 9.16 0.52
C GLU A 251 -25.53 7.98 1.27
N LEU A 252 -24.75 7.28 2.11
CA LEU A 252 -25.25 6.14 2.88
C LEU A 252 -26.29 6.55 3.92
N ALA A 253 -26.11 7.71 4.55
CA ALA A 253 -27.01 8.22 5.57
C ALA A 253 -28.18 9.03 4.99
N GLY A 254 -28.21 9.25 3.67
CA GLY A 254 -29.16 10.16 3.02
C GLY A 254 -29.06 11.62 3.49
N SER A 255 -28.03 11.99 4.25
CA SER A 255 -27.87 13.33 4.81
C SER A 255 -26.41 13.69 5.07
N TRP A 256 -26.04 14.90 4.65
CA TRP A 256 -24.73 15.49 4.92
C TRP A 256 -24.53 15.80 6.40
N GLU A 257 -25.60 16.12 7.13
CA GLU A 257 -25.55 16.42 8.56
C GLU A 257 -25.08 15.21 9.37
N VAL A 258 -25.62 14.02 9.10
CA VAL A 258 -25.16 12.78 9.76
C VAL A 258 -23.70 12.48 9.39
N ALA A 259 -23.30 12.73 8.15
CA ALA A 259 -21.92 12.51 7.74
C ALA A 259 -20.91 13.46 8.41
N MET A 260 -21.27 14.73 8.56
CA MET A 260 -20.45 15.75 9.20
C MET A 260 -20.53 15.72 10.73
N SER A 261 -21.54 15.04 11.30
CA SER A 261 -21.65 14.86 12.77
C SER A 261 -20.52 14.02 13.36
N ARG A 262 -19.80 13.24 12.53
CA ARG A 262 -18.61 12.51 12.97
C ARG A 262 -17.45 13.47 13.20
N ASP A 263 -16.78 13.28 14.31
CA ASP A 263 -15.55 13.99 14.64
C ASP A 263 -14.50 13.88 13.51
N LEU A 264 -13.79 14.99 13.26
CA LEU A 264 -12.78 15.09 12.20
C LEU A 264 -11.63 14.12 12.43
N ALA A 265 -11.22 13.90 13.69
CA ALA A 265 -10.14 12.96 13.98
C ALA A 265 -10.57 11.53 13.66
N THR A 266 -11.80 11.13 14.02
CA THR A 266 -12.39 9.84 13.64
C THR A 266 -12.39 9.66 12.12
N THR A 267 -12.91 10.64 11.41
CA THR A 267 -13.01 10.66 9.94
C THR A 267 -11.63 10.56 9.28
N THR A 268 -10.64 11.26 9.82
CA THR A 268 -9.24 11.23 9.39
C THR A 268 -8.62 9.85 9.60
N ALA A 269 -8.80 9.28 10.81
CA ALA A 269 -8.26 7.98 11.17
C ALA A 269 -8.82 6.86 10.27
N VAL A 270 -10.13 6.85 10.04
CA VAL A 270 -10.78 5.89 9.14
C VAL A 270 -10.28 6.05 7.71
N SER A 271 -10.13 7.30 7.23
CA SER A 271 -9.65 7.59 5.87
C SER A 271 -8.20 7.15 5.63
N LEU A 272 -7.37 7.21 6.67
CA LEU A 272 -5.97 6.80 6.64
C LEU A 272 -5.75 5.32 7.01
N HIS A 273 -6.81 4.52 7.13
CA HIS A 273 -6.73 3.11 7.53
C HIS A 273 -6.08 2.88 8.91
N MET A 274 -6.11 3.89 9.79
CA MET A 274 -5.61 3.76 11.15
C MET A 274 -6.42 2.76 11.99
N THR A 275 -7.67 2.47 11.59
CA THR A 275 -8.53 1.44 12.21
C THR A 275 -7.97 0.02 12.13
N ARG A 276 -6.87 -0.20 11.40
CA ARG A 276 -6.09 -1.45 11.49
C ARG A 276 -5.55 -1.70 12.89
N PHE A 277 -5.15 -0.64 13.60
CA PHE A 277 -4.69 -0.79 14.98
C PHE A 277 -5.84 -1.22 15.89
N ASP A 278 -7.01 -0.62 15.73
CA ASP A 278 -8.22 -0.97 16.48
C ASP A 278 -8.62 -2.44 16.20
N SER A 279 -8.54 -2.86 14.93
CA SER A 279 -8.79 -4.26 14.54
C SER A 279 -7.76 -5.22 15.15
N LEU A 280 -6.48 -4.82 15.25
CA LEU A 280 -5.45 -5.61 15.93
C LEU A 280 -5.75 -5.74 17.43
N MET A 281 -6.26 -4.69 18.08
CA MET A 281 -6.70 -4.76 19.49
C MET A 281 -7.80 -5.80 19.69
N LEU A 282 -8.79 -5.87 18.79
CA LEU A 282 -9.83 -6.90 18.82
C LEU A 282 -9.25 -8.31 18.59
N VAL A 283 -8.28 -8.45 17.67
CA VAL A 283 -7.59 -9.75 17.51
C VAL A 283 -6.92 -10.19 18.81
N VAL A 284 -6.21 -9.30 19.47
CA VAL A 284 -5.53 -9.62 20.73
C VAL A 284 -6.54 -9.98 21.82
N GLN A 285 -7.71 -9.32 21.85
CA GLN A 285 -8.78 -9.64 22.80
C GLN A 285 -9.28 -11.07 22.61
N ASP A 286 -9.60 -11.45 21.37
CA ASP A 286 -10.45 -12.62 21.11
C ASP A 286 -9.69 -13.84 20.60
N PHE A 287 -8.50 -13.65 20.01
CA PHE A 287 -7.76 -14.71 19.29
C PHE A 287 -6.43 -15.08 19.94
N LEU A 288 -6.01 -14.38 20.99
CA LEU A 288 -4.75 -14.68 21.66
C LEU A 288 -4.81 -15.94 22.52
N SER A 289 -5.93 -16.13 23.23
CA SER A 289 -6.13 -17.23 24.18
C SER A 289 -7.10 -18.30 23.69
N SER A 290 -7.83 -18.04 22.60
CA SER A 290 -8.87 -18.94 22.12
C SER A 290 -8.31 -19.99 21.17
N ARG A 291 -8.91 -21.19 21.16
CA ARG A 291 -8.69 -22.21 20.12
C ARG A 291 -9.25 -21.79 18.74
N ASN A 292 -9.70 -20.54 18.58
CA ASN A 292 -10.33 -20.03 17.36
C ASN A 292 -9.28 -19.58 16.32
N SER A 293 -8.10 -20.21 16.33
CA SER A 293 -7.10 -20.01 15.29
C SER A 293 -7.68 -20.42 13.93
N ARG A 294 -7.29 -19.71 12.88
CA ARG A 294 -7.65 -20.07 11.50
C ARG A 294 -6.64 -21.01 10.84
N GLU A 295 -5.57 -21.35 11.55
CA GLU A 295 -4.59 -22.38 11.15
C GLU A 295 -4.04 -22.21 9.73
N GLY A 296 -3.93 -20.97 9.25
CA GLY A 296 -3.43 -20.66 7.91
C GLY A 296 -4.48 -20.71 6.79
N ALA A 297 -5.76 -20.96 7.10
CA ALA A 297 -6.84 -20.98 6.11
C ALA A 297 -6.90 -19.68 5.28
N ASP A 298 -6.59 -18.53 5.88
CA ASP A 298 -6.61 -17.27 5.13
C ASP A 298 -5.46 -17.15 4.13
N PHE A 299 -4.31 -17.75 4.43
CA PHE A 299 -3.17 -17.77 3.52
C PHE A 299 -3.46 -18.68 2.32
N MET A 300 -4.14 -19.81 2.56
CA MET A 300 -4.68 -20.67 1.51
C MET A 300 -5.73 -19.95 0.66
N ASN A 301 -6.64 -19.20 1.30
CA ASN A 301 -7.60 -18.36 0.59
C ASN A 301 -6.88 -17.35 -0.32
N GLY A 302 -5.77 -16.79 0.14
CA GLY A 302 -4.91 -15.92 -0.66
C GLY A 302 -4.36 -16.55 -1.94
N LEU A 303 -3.92 -17.82 -1.85
CA LEU A 303 -3.53 -18.60 -3.02
C LEU A 303 -4.72 -18.78 -3.98
N TYR A 304 -5.89 -19.14 -3.44
CA TYR A 304 -7.12 -19.30 -4.21
C TYR A 304 -7.59 -18.01 -4.89
N MET A 305 -7.36 -16.84 -4.29
CA MET A 305 -7.67 -15.55 -4.92
C MET A 305 -6.91 -15.31 -6.22
N SER A 306 -5.74 -15.94 -6.39
CA SER A 306 -4.91 -15.80 -7.59
C SER A 306 -5.47 -16.55 -8.79
N VAL A 307 -6.34 -17.52 -8.56
CA VAL A 307 -7.00 -18.26 -9.64
C VAL A 307 -8.05 -17.34 -10.27
N PRO A 308 -8.03 -17.09 -11.59
CA PRO A 308 -9.08 -16.34 -12.26
C PRO A 308 -10.46 -17.01 -12.13
N ARG A 309 -11.55 -16.24 -12.12
CA ARG A 309 -12.92 -16.80 -12.03
C ARG A 309 -13.31 -17.64 -13.26
N PHE A 310 -12.77 -17.35 -14.44
CA PHE A 310 -13.04 -18.17 -15.63
C PHE A 310 -12.41 -19.57 -15.54
N LEU A 311 -11.33 -19.75 -14.77
CA LEU A 311 -10.75 -21.07 -14.47
C LEU A 311 -11.42 -21.77 -13.29
N TRP A 312 -12.11 -21.02 -12.42
CA TRP A 312 -12.87 -21.57 -11.29
C TRP A 312 -14.16 -20.77 -11.09
N PRO A 313 -15.24 -21.11 -11.82
CA PRO A 313 -16.50 -20.36 -11.80
C PRO A 313 -17.16 -20.31 -10.41
N GLY A 314 -17.13 -21.43 -9.68
CA GLY A 314 -17.65 -21.54 -8.31
C GLY A 314 -16.73 -21.02 -7.21
N LYS A 315 -15.78 -20.13 -7.52
CA LYS A 315 -14.88 -19.57 -6.51
C LYS A 315 -15.69 -18.77 -5.46
N PRO A 316 -15.48 -19.02 -4.15
CA PRO A 316 -16.16 -18.28 -3.09
C PRO A 316 -16.10 -16.75 -3.28
N GLU A 317 -17.18 -16.07 -2.92
CA GLU A 317 -17.27 -14.61 -3.09
C GLU A 317 -16.37 -13.87 -2.09
N SER A 318 -16.28 -14.38 -0.86
CA SER A 318 -15.41 -13.86 0.18
C SER A 318 -14.23 -14.80 0.44
N LEU A 319 -13.04 -14.37 0.02
CA LEU A 319 -11.76 -15.00 0.39
C LEU A 319 -10.90 -14.05 1.24
N LEU A 320 -11.49 -12.92 1.67
CA LEU A 320 -10.80 -11.87 2.40
C LEU A 320 -11.02 -12.01 3.90
N ILE A 321 -9.93 -12.13 4.65
CA ILE A 321 -9.97 -12.19 6.12
C ILE A 321 -10.76 -11.04 6.73
N GLY A 322 -10.68 -9.84 6.16
CA GLY A 322 -11.34 -8.68 6.75
C GLY A 322 -12.87 -8.77 6.77
N GLN A 323 -13.48 -9.38 5.75
CA GLN A 323 -14.93 -9.60 5.72
C GLN A 323 -15.33 -10.63 6.79
N TRP A 324 -14.63 -11.76 6.82
CA TRP A 324 -14.84 -12.77 7.86
C TRP A 324 -14.63 -12.18 9.27
N PHE A 325 -13.60 -11.38 9.47
CA PHE A 325 -13.26 -10.80 10.76
C PHE A 325 -14.35 -9.84 11.24
N ARG A 326 -14.95 -9.05 10.34
CA ARG A 326 -16.11 -8.24 10.72
C ARG A 326 -17.34 -9.10 11.00
N GLN A 327 -17.61 -10.11 10.18
CA GLN A 327 -18.75 -11.02 10.34
C GLN A 327 -18.71 -11.82 11.65
N TRP A 328 -17.51 -12.01 12.22
CA TRP A 328 -17.35 -12.57 13.55
C TRP A 328 -18.08 -11.75 14.63
N TYR A 329 -18.09 -10.43 14.51
CA TYR A 329 -18.74 -9.51 15.45
C TYR A 329 -20.10 -9.00 14.95
N GLU A 330 -20.26 -8.87 13.64
CA GLU A 330 -21.45 -8.37 12.96
C GLU A 330 -21.85 -9.33 11.83
N PRO A 331 -22.59 -10.42 12.10
CA PRO A 331 -22.84 -11.50 11.13
C PRO A 331 -23.41 -11.05 9.78
N ASP A 332 -24.24 -10.01 9.78
CA ASP A 332 -24.90 -9.47 8.59
C ASP A 332 -24.03 -8.47 7.79
N ALA A 333 -22.79 -8.22 8.23
CA ALA A 333 -21.91 -7.28 7.57
C ALA A 333 -21.45 -7.79 6.19
N VAL A 334 -21.68 -6.96 5.16
CA VAL A 334 -21.27 -7.23 3.77
C VAL A 334 -19.83 -6.76 3.49
N ASN A 335 -19.30 -5.84 4.30
CA ASN A 335 -17.94 -5.32 4.19
C ASN A 335 -17.01 -5.95 5.24
N GLY A 336 -15.74 -5.53 5.25
CA GLY A 336 -14.74 -6.07 6.15
C GLY A 336 -13.94 -5.02 6.91
N TRP A 337 -13.35 -5.45 8.03
CA TRP A 337 -12.37 -4.70 8.82
C TRP A 337 -10.96 -5.21 8.52
N THR A 338 -10.06 -4.32 8.11
CA THR A 338 -8.68 -4.70 7.81
C THR A 338 -7.89 -4.89 9.09
N VAL A 339 -7.35 -6.09 9.28
CA VAL A 339 -6.67 -6.49 10.53
C VAL A 339 -5.17 -6.13 10.54
N GLY A 340 -4.62 -5.78 9.37
CA GLY A 340 -3.20 -5.50 9.19
C GLY A 340 -2.33 -6.76 9.23
N GLY A 341 -1.09 -6.66 8.75
CA GLY A 341 -0.15 -7.80 8.68
C GLY A 341 -0.01 -8.55 10.01
N PRO A 342 0.35 -7.89 11.13
CA PRO A 342 0.50 -8.56 12.43
C PRO A 342 -0.76 -9.32 12.86
N GLY A 343 -1.95 -8.74 12.64
CA GLY A 343 -3.21 -9.37 13.02
C GLY A 343 -3.53 -10.61 12.18
N GLU A 344 -3.28 -10.57 10.87
CA GLU A 344 -3.47 -11.74 9.98
C GLU A 344 -2.62 -12.93 10.42
N TYR A 345 -1.35 -12.69 10.74
CA TYR A 345 -0.45 -13.74 11.23
C TYR A 345 -0.83 -14.24 12.62
N LEU A 346 -1.27 -13.35 13.51
CA LEU A 346 -1.68 -13.69 14.86
C LEU A 346 -2.92 -14.60 14.84
N VAL A 347 -3.94 -14.26 14.05
CA VAL A 347 -5.17 -15.06 13.90
C VAL A 347 -4.89 -16.45 13.30
N ASN A 348 -3.92 -16.57 12.41
CA ASN A 348 -3.66 -17.83 11.70
C ASN A 348 -2.65 -18.73 12.42
N PHE A 349 -1.65 -18.17 13.09
CA PHE A 349 -0.49 -18.93 13.59
C PHE A 349 -0.02 -18.46 14.97
N GLY A 350 -0.80 -17.63 15.67
CA GLY A 350 -0.45 -17.12 16.99
C GLY A 350 0.80 -16.23 16.98
N LEU A 351 1.48 -16.16 18.13
CA LEU A 351 2.70 -15.36 18.29
C LEU A 351 3.86 -15.83 17.38
N LEU A 352 3.97 -17.14 17.15
CA LEU A 352 4.96 -17.68 16.23
C LEU A 352 4.72 -17.14 14.81
N GLY A 353 3.45 -17.06 14.40
CA GLY A 353 3.00 -16.39 13.19
C GLY A 353 3.53 -14.98 13.05
N VAL A 354 3.31 -14.14 14.07
CA VAL A 354 3.74 -12.74 14.07
C VAL A 354 5.25 -12.62 13.84
N THR A 355 6.03 -13.49 14.47
CA THR A 355 7.49 -13.53 14.30
C THR A 355 7.88 -13.95 12.88
N ILE A 356 7.30 -15.04 12.37
CA ILE A 356 7.53 -15.50 10.99
C ILE A 356 7.15 -14.40 9.99
N GLY A 357 6.02 -13.73 10.21
CA GLY A 357 5.57 -12.65 9.36
C GLY A 357 6.51 -11.45 9.35
N GLY A 358 7.06 -11.10 10.52
CA GLY A 358 8.12 -10.09 10.62
C GLY A 358 9.34 -10.49 9.78
N VAL A 359 9.81 -11.74 9.89
CA VAL A 359 10.93 -12.25 9.08
C VAL A 359 10.63 -12.17 7.58
N VAL A 360 9.47 -12.67 7.14
CA VAL A 360 9.08 -12.63 5.72
C VAL A 360 9.02 -11.18 5.22
N TYR A 361 8.48 -10.27 6.02
CA TYR A 361 8.45 -8.86 5.65
C TYR A 361 9.85 -8.25 5.55
N GLY A 362 10.74 -8.57 6.48
CA GLY A 362 12.14 -8.14 6.43
C GLY A 362 12.87 -8.66 5.20
N LEU A 363 12.60 -9.90 4.77
CA LEU A 363 13.10 -10.47 3.52
C LEU A 363 12.62 -9.68 2.30
N LEU A 364 11.33 -9.33 2.25
CA LEU A 364 10.74 -8.52 1.18
C LEU A 364 11.33 -7.11 1.13
N LEU A 365 11.50 -6.45 2.29
CA LEU A 365 12.14 -5.14 2.40
C LEU A 365 13.60 -5.18 1.96
N THR A 366 14.33 -6.26 2.30
CA THR A 366 15.71 -6.45 1.87
C THR A 366 15.80 -6.64 0.36
N ALA A 367 14.94 -7.48 -0.22
CA ALA A 367 14.85 -7.64 -1.67
C ALA A 367 14.55 -6.30 -2.35
N ALA A 368 13.60 -5.53 -1.80
CA ALA A 368 13.28 -4.17 -2.28
C ALA A 368 14.46 -3.22 -2.20
N HIS A 369 15.19 -3.23 -1.08
CA HIS A 369 16.39 -2.43 -0.91
C HIS A 369 17.47 -2.77 -1.94
N ASN A 370 17.73 -4.05 -2.15
CA ASN A 370 18.76 -4.51 -3.08
C ASN A 370 18.36 -4.21 -4.54
N GLY A 371 17.09 -4.39 -4.89
CA GLY A 371 16.55 -3.97 -6.17
C GLY A 371 16.67 -2.47 -6.40
N PHE A 372 16.28 -1.69 -5.39
CA PHE A 372 16.37 -0.24 -5.39
C PHE A 372 17.80 0.26 -5.64
N ARG A 373 18.79 -0.37 -4.98
CA ARG A 373 20.21 -0.09 -5.21
C ARG A 373 20.65 -0.44 -6.62
N LYS A 374 20.25 -1.61 -7.13
CA LYS A 374 20.68 -2.15 -8.44
C LYS A 374 20.14 -1.33 -9.61
N MET A 375 18.91 -0.84 -9.53
CA MET A 375 18.29 0.00 -10.58
C MET A 375 18.75 1.47 -10.55
N GLY A 376 19.60 1.84 -9.59
CA GLY A 376 19.99 3.22 -9.34
C GLY A 376 19.02 3.90 -8.38
N ARG A 377 19.54 4.33 -7.22
CA ARG A 377 18.76 4.90 -6.11
C ARG A 377 17.95 6.16 -6.50
N GLN A 378 18.34 6.83 -7.56
CA GLN A 378 17.70 8.08 -8.00
C GLN A 378 16.76 7.87 -9.20
N HIS A 379 16.78 6.70 -9.82
CA HIS A 379 15.95 6.42 -10.99
C HIS A 379 14.47 6.39 -10.57
N PRO A 380 13.55 7.15 -11.21
CA PRO A 380 12.15 7.21 -10.82
C PRO A 380 11.48 5.84 -10.75
N LEU A 381 11.72 4.99 -11.76
CA LEU A 381 11.20 3.61 -11.78
C LEU A 381 11.62 2.81 -10.54
N SER A 382 12.84 3.00 -10.06
CA SER A 382 13.37 2.29 -8.89
C SER A 382 12.63 2.68 -7.61
N ILE A 383 12.43 3.98 -7.40
CA ILE A 383 11.69 4.51 -6.26
C ILE A 383 10.22 4.07 -6.35
N MET A 384 9.56 4.30 -7.50
CA MET A 384 8.16 3.97 -7.69
C MET A 384 7.90 2.46 -7.51
N THR A 385 8.75 1.60 -8.07
CA THR A 385 8.61 0.14 -7.89
C THR A 385 8.74 -0.24 -6.43
N SER A 386 9.63 0.42 -5.67
CA SER A 386 9.76 0.20 -4.23
C SER A 386 8.48 0.58 -3.47
N PHE A 387 7.84 1.70 -3.82
CA PHE A 387 6.55 2.10 -3.25
C PHE A 387 5.46 1.08 -3.53
N VAL A 388 5.31 0.65 -4.79
CA VAL A 388 4.34 -0.37 -5.18
C VAL A 388 4.58 -1.65 -4.39
N MET A 389 5.82 -2.12 -4.32
CA MET A 389 6.14 -3.36 -3.62
C MET A 389 5.79 -3.32 -2.13
N ILE A 390 6.02 -2.19 -1.47
CA ILE A 390 5.94 -2.10 0.00
C ILE A 390 4.57 -1.66 0.48
N LEU A 391 3.94 -0.72 -0.22
CA LEU A 391 2.66 -0.15 0.21
C LEU A 391 1.47 -0.75 -0.55
N ILE A 392 1.68 -1.24 -1.78
CA ILE A 392 0.62 -1.89 -2.56
C ILE A 392 0.73 -3.40 -2.47
N VAL A 393 1.86 -4.02 -2.77
CA VAL A 393 1.94 -5.49 -2.88
C VAL A 393 1.99 -6.16 -1.51
N ALA A 394 2.86 -5.69 -0.62
CA ALA A 394 3.07 -6.26 0.71
C ALA A 394 2.98 -5.20 1.82
N PRO A 395 1.83 -4.48 1.96
CA PRO A 395 1.67 -3.54 3.06
C PRO A 395 1.79 -4.28 4.39
N GLU A 396 2.71 -3.83 5.24
CA GLU A 396 3.02 -4.47 6.53
C GLU A 396 3.33 -5.96 6.41
N GLY A 397 3.82 -6.43 5.26
CA GLY A 397 4.18 -7.84 5.03
C GLY A 397 3.02 -8.81 4.94
N SER A 398 1.78 -8.33 4.81
CA SER A 398 0.60 -9.18 4.61
C SER A 398 0.75 -10.12 3.41
N ILE A 399 0.47 -11.41 3.61
CA ILE A 399 0.64 -12.47 2.60
C ILE A 399 -0.66 -12.88 1.91
N ILE A 400 -1.83 -12.70 2.52
CA ILE A 400 -3.09 -13.22 1.95
C ILE A 400 -3.29 -12.69 0.53
N GLN A 401 -3.02 -11.41 0.28
CA GLN A 401 -3.17 -10.84 -1.06
C GLN A 401 -1.85 -10.67 -1.81
N ILE A 402 -0.72 -11.16 -1.29
CA ILE A 402 0.58 -10.85 -1.89
C ILE A 402 0.71 -11.43 -3.28
N ILE A 403 0.27 -12.68 -3.50
CA ILE A 403 0.39 -13.37 -4.78
C ILE A 403 -0.46 -12.71 -5.87
N PRO A 404 -1.78 -12.46 -5.68
CA PRO A 404 -2.56 -11.78 -6.71
C PRO A 404 -2.01 -10.37 -6.96
N ARG A 405 -1.47 -9.68 -5.94
CA ARG A 405 -0.84 -8.36 -6.12
C ARG A 405 0.50 -8.44 -6.85
N ILE A 406 1.32 -9.48 -6.63
CA ILE A 406 2.53 -9.75 -7.41
C ILE A 406 2.16 -9.95 -8.87
N ILE A 407 1.16 -10.78 -9.15
CA ILE A 407 0.70 -11.04 -10.52
C ILE A 407 0.24 -9.75 -11.19
N LEU A 408 -0.56 -8.94 -10.50
CA LEU A 408 -1.18 -7.77 -11.11
C LEU A 408 -0.26 -6.55 -11.19
N TRP A 409 0.69 -6.38 -10.27
CA TRP A 409 1.59 -5.22 -10.24
C TRP A 409 3.01 -5.56 -10.66
N CYS A 410 3.59 -6.62 -10.10
CA CYS A 410 5.01 -6.90 -10.27
C CYS A 410 5.29 -7.51 -11.64
N ILE A 411 4.49 -8.48 -12.09
CA ILE A 411 4.72 -9.15 -13.38
C ILE A 411 4.70 -8.15 -14.54
N PRO A 412 3.73 -7.22 -14.67
CA PRO A 412 3.76 -6.22 -15.75
C PRO A 412 4.98 -5.31 -15.70
N ILE A 413 5.35 -4.81 -14.50
CA ILE A 413 6.56 -3.99 -14.31
C ILE A 413 7.82 -4.78 -14.70
N TRP A 414 7.91 -6.04 -14.25
CA TRP A 414 9.02 -6.93 -14.56
C TRP A 414 9.09 -7.29 -16.03
N GLY A 415 7.95 -7.47 -16.69
CA GLY A 415 7.86 -7.70 -18.13
C GLY A 415 8.48 -6.55 -18.92
N ILE A 416 8.15 -5.30 -18.59
CA ILE A 416 8.76 -4.12 -19.21
C ILE A 416 10.27 -4.07 -18.95
N CYS A 417 10.69 -4.35 -17.72
CA CYS A 417 12.11 -4.38 -17.38
C CYS A 417 12.85 -5.49 -18.14
N PHE A 418 12.25 -6.67 -18.29
CA PHE A 418 12.80 -7.78 -19.06
C PHE A 418 12.92 -7.43 -20.56
N LEU A 419 11.85 -6.90 -21.16
CA LEU A 419 11.84 -6.45 -22.56
C LEU A 419 12.87 -5.35 -22.84
N SER A 420 13.21 -4.53 -21.83
CA SER A 420 14.24 -3.51 -21.99
C SER A 420 15.65 -4.08 -22.23
N ARG A 421 15.87 -5.38 -21.92
CA ARG A 421 17.17 -6.05 -22.08
C ARG A 421 17.38 -6.74 -23.42
N THR A 422 16.33 -7.12 -24.14
CA THR A 422 16.36 -8.14 -25.20
C THR A 422 17.07 -7.76 -26.51
N ARG A 423 17.99 -6.79 -26.53
CA ARG A 423 18.73 -6.40 -27.76
C ARG A 423 20.22 -6.06 -27.60
N LEU A 424 20.86 -6.35 -26.46
CA LEU A 424 22.30 -6.11 -26.30
C LEU A 424 23.18 -7.34 -26.62
N SER A 425 22.65 -8.56 -26.58
CA SER A 425 23.48 -9.77 -26.72
C SER A 425 24.07 -9.96 -28.12
N ALA A 426 23.32 -9.77 -29.21
CA ALA A 426 23.83 -10.14 -30.53
C ALA A 426 24.99 -9.26 -31.06
N ARG A 427 25.01 -7.95 -30.76
CA ARG A 427 26.08 -7.05 -31.23
C ARG A 427 27.25 -6.93 -30.24
N GLN A 428 27.01 -7.03 -28.94
CA GLN A 428 28.10 -7.02 -27.95
C GLN A 428 28.78 -8.39 -27.82
N GLN A 429 28.10 -9.51 -28.05
CA GLN A 429 28.76 -10.83 -28.10
C GLN A 429 29.60 -11.02 -29.37
N VAL A 430 29.29 -10.31 -30.47
CA VAL A 430 30.11 -10.30 -31.69
C VAL A 430 31.26 -9.31 -31.59
N ALA A 431 31.15 -8.25 -30.78
CA ALA A 431 32.25 -7.32 -30.51
C ALA A 431 33.19 -7.79 -29.37
N ALA A 432 32.77 -8.78 -28.58
CA ALA A 432 33.54 -9.39 -27.50
C ALA A 432 34.13 -10.77 -27.87
N ARG A 433 33.91 -11.21 -29.12
CA ARG A 433 34.59 -12.33 -29.77
C ARG A 433 35.48 -11.74 -30.86
#